data_AF-A0A3D2X3P8-F1
#
_entry.id   AF-A0A3D2X3P8-F1
#
_cell.length_a   1.000
_cell.length_b   1.000
_cell.length_c   1.000
_cell.angle_alpha   90.00
_cell.angle_beta   90.00
_cell.angle_gamma   90.00
#
_symmetry.space_group_name_H-M   'P 1'
#
loop_
_entity.id
_entity.type
_entity.pdbx_description
1 polymer ?
#
loop_
_entity_poly.entity_id
_entity_poly.type
_entity_poly.pdbx_seq_one_letter_code
_entity_poly.pdbx_strand_id
1 'polypeptide(L)'
;MYKLKKGFMILVLATSTMLLGGCSVGTSSLFIHPAEQGYEYEVTYDTLGGNINQVDKRVVYYAGNSLLFEPSGTAGMLVQPKFGDKSLVGWYTKYTTEESTNGTNYHFNEEDLWDFSADRVSDENTSDKKLILYARWAENPSINFLDAANPNEDILLKWTINVGSELKRPTSTEPKKNGFTLIDYYKDPECTEKFVFDKVIEEDDIDYSNGGKAQINIYCKFIEGDMIRVKTANQLKAIAEKPDGHYILANDIDLSTEEWSPIEIFSGVLDGNGYSIKDLNLNVKNRVSGIAAKTAGEVSYGLFSKLEGAKIINLTIKDANIVVNKSSNVKLCVGALAGRTKKTTIENCTFGGITIASDGMCSIDIVASSYVAGDYSTKINNSVFNNINTNKLTTSGNLEIIEQK
;
A
#
# COMPACT_ATOMS: atom_id res chain seq x y z
N MET A 1 35.84 35.34 47.85
CA MET A 1 37.02 35.63 48.67
C MET A 1 38.15 34.70 48.22
N TYR A 2 39.16 35.25 47.53
CA TYR A 2 40.53 34.71 47.32
C TYR A 2 40.66 33.41 46.49
N LYS A 3 41.61 33.23 45.55
CA LYS A 3 42.74 34.04 45.07
C LYS A 3 43.30 33.41 43.76
N LEU A 4 43.73 34.27 42.84
CA LEU A 4 44.68 33.95 41.77
C LEU A 4 46.07 33.56 42.32
N LYS A 5 46.79 32.68 41.58
CA LYS A 5 48.23 32.78 41.22
C LYS A 5 48.45 31.95 39.93
N LYS A 6 48.58 32.53 38.73
CA LYS A 6 49.78 33.08 38.04
C LYS A 6 51.01 32.16 37.99
N GLY A 7 51.38 31.74 36.77
CA GLY A 7 52.70 31.21 36.39
C GLY A 7 52.84 30.92 34.89
N PHE A 8 53.40 31.88 34.13
CA PHE A 8 54.11 31.86 32.82
C PHE A 8 53.89 30.68 31.82
N MET A 9 53.35 30.92 30.61
CA MET A 9 53.98 31.39 29.36
C MET A 9 54.76 30.30 28.61
N ILE A 10 54.24 29.85 27.45
CA ILE A 10 54.93 29.82 26.14
C ILE A 10 53.88 29.75 25.02
N LEU A 11 54.19 30.48 23.97
CA LEU A 11 53.43 30.92 22.81
C LEU A 11 53.63 29.96 21.63
N VAL A 12 52.56 29.47 20.99
CA VAL A 12 52.55 29.17 19.54
C VAL A 12 51.14 29.41 18.97
N LEU A 13 51.06 30.34 18.01
CA LEU A 13 49.87 30.72 17.25
C LEU A 13 49.47 29.66 16.21
N ALA A 14 48.17 29.43 16.06
CA ALA A 14 47.53 29.13 14.78
C ALA A 14 46.04 29.49 14.86
N THR A 15 45.70 30.75 14.55
CA THR A 15 44.32 31.21 14.40
C THR A 15 43.94 31.21 12.92
N SER A 16 43.13 30.24 12.52
CA SER A 16 42.39 30.24 11.26
C SER A 16 41.14 31.12 11.46
N THR A 17 41.20 32.36 11.01
CA THR A 17 40.09 33.31 11.08
C THR A 17 39.04 33.05 10.02
N MET A 18 37.82 32.74 10.46
CA MET A 18 36.58 33.11 9.77
C MET A 18 36.58 34.62 9.48
N LEU A 19 36.21 35.01 8.26
CA LEU A 19 35.91 36.39 7.90
C LEU A 19 34.48 36.48 7.36
N LEU A 20 33.57 36.93 8.25
CA LEU A 20 32.41 37.71 7.86
C LEU A 20 32.85 39.18 7.83
N GLY A 21 32.61 39.88 6.73
CA GLY A 21 32.88 41.30 6.61
C GLY A 21 32.26 41.87 5.34
N GLY A 22 31.12 42.56 5.49
CA GLY A 22 30.65 43.49 4.46
C GLY A 22 31.39 44.82 4.59
N CYS A 23 31.91 45.33 3.47
CA CYS A 23 32.28 46.73 3.26
C CYS A 23 31.84 47.15 1.84
N SER A 24 31.07 48.25 1.76
CA SER A 24 31.03 49.15 0.60
C SER A 24 32.31 50.01 0.61
N VAL A 25 32.86 50.63 -0.44
CA VAL A 25 32.39 51.09 -1.76
C VAL A 25 33.64 51.22 -2.67
N GLY A 26 33.49 50.98 -3.98
CA GLY A 26 34.14 51.77 -5.03
C GLY A 26 35.52 51.35 -5.55
N THR A 27 35.56 50.41 -6.51
CA THR A 27 36.39 50.47 -7.75
C THR A 27 35.76 49.56 -8.79
N SER A 28 35.62 50.05 -10.02
CA SER A 28 35.18 49.28 -11.19
C SER A 28 36.13 48.12 -11.51
N SER A 29 35.78 46.87 -11.13
CA SER A 29 36.20 45.57 -11.75
C SER A 29 36.17 44.34 -10.80
N LEU A 30 35.20 44.21 -9.86
CA LEU A 30 35.22 43.12 -8.86
C LEU A 30 34.21 41.98 -9.08
N PHE A 31 33.50 41.96 -10.20
CA PHE A 31 32.78 40.77 -10.64
C PHE A 31 33.66 40.01 -11.63
N ILE A 32 34.52 39.14 -11.11
CA ILE A 32 35.19 38.15 -11.94
C ILE A 32 34.09 37.24 -12.50
N HIS A 33 33.99 37.15 -13.82
CA HIS A 33 32.99 36.29 -14.44
C HIS A 33 33.23 34.83 -14.02
N PRO A 34 32.19 34.02 -13.70
CA PRO A 34 32.39 32.64 -13.25
C PRO A 34 33.26 31.78 -14.17
N ALA A 35 33.20 32.04 -15.49
CA ALA A 35 34.07 31.41 -16.47
C ALA A 35 35.57 31.65 -16.21
N GLU A 36 35.96 32.83 -15.74
CA GLU A 36 37.35 33.15 -15.35
C GLU A 36 37.79 32.42 -14.07
N GLN A 37 36.85 31.76 -13.37
CA GLN A 37 37.09 30.96 -12.17
C GLN A 37 36.99 29.45 -12.42
N GLY A 38 36.91 29.03 -13.68
CA GLY A 38 36.80 27.62 -14.08
C GLY A 38 35.36 27.10 -14.20
N TYR A 39 34.35 27.96 -14.04
CA TYR A 39 32.93 27.63 -14.27
C TYR A 39 32.49 28.13 -15.64
N GLU A 40 33.04 27.50 -16.69
CA GLU A 40 32.92 27.95 -18.07
C GLU A 40 31.58 27.59 -18.74
N TYR A 41 30.78 26.68 -18.16
CA TYR A 41 29.50 26.26 -18.72
C TYR A 41 28.32 27.02 -18.12
N GLU A 42 27.56 27.70 -18.96
CA GLU A 42 26.33 28.42 -18.61
C GLU A 42 25.12 27.48 -18.79
N VAL A 43 24.48 27.10 -17.68
CA VAL A 43 23.28 26.25 -17.70
C VAL A 43 22.07 27.09 -17.37
N THR A 44 21.09 27.09 -18.28
CA THR A 44 19.80 27.76 -18.10
C THR A 44 18.72 26.73 -17.81
N TYR A 45 18.11 26.84 -16.63
CA TYR A 45 16.88 26.13 -16.27
C TYR A 45 15.70 26.99 -16.71
N ASP A 46 15.12 26.66 -17.86
CA ASP A 46 13.94 27.31 -18.41
C ASP A 46 12.68 26.59 -17.93
N THR A 47 11.87 27.28 -17.16
CA THR A 47 10.69 26.66 -16.53
C THR A 47 9.49 26.54 -17.46
N LEU A 48 9.56 27.04 -18.70
CA LEU A 48 8.47 26.98 -19.69
C LEU A 48 7.09 27.36 -19.10
N GLY A 49 7.03 28.51 -18.42
CA GLY A 49 5.81 29.09 -17.84
C GLY A 49 5.72 29.01 -16.31
N GLY A 50 6.55 28.17 -15.68
CA GLY A 50 6.69 28.12 -14.22
C GLY A 50 7.58 29.24 -13.64
N ASN A 51 8.09 28.99 -12.44
CA ASN A 51 9.18 29.78 -11.88
C ASN A 51 10.06 28.97 -10.92
N ILE A 52 11.33 29.35 -10.82
CA ILE A 52 12.28 28.92 -9.80
C ILE A 52 12.63 30.14 -8.96
N ASN A 53 12.18 30.21 -7.71
CA ASN A 53 12.41 31.36 -6.83
C ASN A 53 12.12 32.70 -7.57
N GLN A 54 10.87 32.83 -8.04
CA GLN A 54 10.28 34.04 -8.65
C GLN A 54 10.78 34.43 -10.05
N VAL A 55 11.66 33.65 -10.69
CA VAL A 55 12.06 33.87 -12.09
C VAL A 55 11.67 32.70 -12.97
N ASP A 56 11.32 32.97 -14.22
CA ASP A 56 10.96 31.99 -15.24
C ASP A 56 12.19 31.22 -15.77
N LYS A 57 13.37 31.84 -15.77
CA LYS A 57 14.64 31.22 -16.14
C LYS A 57 15.70 31.46 -15.08
N ARG A 58 16.40 30.40 -14.69
CA ARG A 58 17.54 30.49 -13.76
C ARG A 58 18.82 30.07 -14.46
N VAL A 59 19.82 30.95 -14.43
CA VAL A 59 21.15 30.68 -15.01
C VAL A 59 22.13 30.36 -13.89
N VAL A 60 22.89 29.27 -14.04
CA VAL A 60 23.93 28.83 -13.11
C VAL A 60 25.16 28.39 -13.90
N TYR A 61 26.35 28.65 -13.36
CA TYR A 61 27.61 28.31 -14.01
C TYR A 61 28.25 27.08 -13.38
N TYR A 62 28.76 26.19 -14.23
CA TYR A 62 29.34 24.90 -13.84
C TYR A 62 30.73 24.72 -14.45
N ALA A 63 31.59 23.98 -13.75
CA ALA A 63 32.85 23.52 -14.31
C ALA A 63 32.60 22.36 -15.28
N GLY A 64 33.47 22.19 -16.27
CA GLY A 64 33.36 21.08 -17.22
C GLY A 64 33.37 19.71 -16.56
N ASN A 65 32.63 18.78 -17.15
CA ASN A 65 32.46 17.41 -16.67
C ASN A 65 31.83 17.28 -15.26
N SER A 66 31.13 18.32 -14.82
CA SER A 66 30.43 18.33 -13.52
C SER A 66 28.99 17.81 -13.66
N LEU A 67 28.49 17.18 -12.60
CA LEU A 67 27.05 16.98 -12.41
C LEU A 67 26.39 18.33 -12.19
N LEU A 68 25.14 18.44 -12.65
CA LEU A 68 24.31 19.61 -12.40
C LEU A 68 23.55 19.47 -11.08
N PHE A 69 23.23 20.59 -10.45
CA PHE A 69 22.31 20.57 -9.31
C PHE A 69 20.87 20.61 -9.83
N GLU A 70 20.07 19.63 -9.42
CA GLU A 70 18.63 19.68 -9.69
C GLU A 70 17.99 20.83 -8.90
N PRO A 71 17.10 21.62 -9.50
CA PRO A 71 16.27 22.57 -8.77
C PRO A 71 15.29 21.85 -7.83
N SER A 72 15.74 21.54 -6.61
CA SER A 72 14.94 20.82 -5.60
C SER A 72 15.06 21.39 -4.18
N GLY A 73 15.79 22.51 -4.03
CA GLY A 73 16.02 23.15 -2.73
C GLY A 73 14.76 23.77 -2.13
N THR A 74 14.79 24.01 -0.82
CA THR A 74 13.74 24.77 -0.11
C THR A 74 14.03 26.26 0.00
N ALA A 75 15.29 26.67 -0.23
CA ALA A 75 15.75 28.06 -0.23
C ALA A 75 16.95 28.24 -1.17
N GLY A 76 17.23 29.49 -1.57
CA GLY A 76 18.37 29.83 -2.44
C GLY A 76 17.99 30.00 -3.91
N MET A 77 18.97 29.82 -4.82
CA MET A 77 18.76 30.05 -6.26
C MET A 77 18.03 28.90 -6.96
N LEU A 78 18.33 27.66 -6.58
CA LEU A 78 17.81 26.43 -7.19
C LEU A 78 16.79 25.77 -6.25
N VAL A 79 15.70 26.49 -5.97
CA VAL A 79 14.57 25.93 -5.23
C VAL A 79 13.69 25.07 -6.14
N GLN A 80 12.85 24.23 -5.54
CA GLN A 80 11.83 23.47 -6.27
C GLN A 80 11.01 24.40 -7.18
N PRO A 81 10.98 24.15 -8.50
CA PRO A 81 10.17 24.89 -9.45
C PRO A 81 8.68 24.79 -9.10
N LYS A 82 7.92 25.84 -9.42
CA LYS A 82 6.46 25.85 -9.26
C LYS A 82 5.78 26.36 -10.52
N PHE A 83 4.69 25.69 -10.90
CA PHE A 83 3.80 26.16 -11.96
C PHE A 83 2.34 25.88 -11.60
N GLY A 84 1.74 26.81 -10.86
CA GLY A 84 0.37 26.62 -10.35
C GLY A 84 0.25 25.31 -9.58
N ASP A 85 -0.73 24.50 -9.95
CA ASP A 85 -1.00 23.19 -9.36
C ASP A 85 -0.40 22.03 -10.19
N LYS A 86 0.54 22.28 -11.12
CA LYS A 86 1.20 21.24 -11.92
C LYS A 86 2.38 20.60 -11.19
N SER A 87 2.68 19.36 -11.55
CA SER A 87 3.87 18.66 -11.09
C SER A 87 5.00 18.74 -12.11
N LEU A 88 6.22 18.98 -11.64
CA LEU A 88 7.41 18.89 -12.47
C LEU A 88 7.72 17.42 -12.71
N VAL A 89 7.73 17.00 -13.98
CA VAL A 89 8.03 15.62 -14.38
C VAL A 89 9.52 15.41 -14.57
N GLY A 90 10.20 16.40 -15.15
CA GLY A 90 11.63 16.31 -15.41
C GLY A 90 12.16 17.52 -16.17
N TRP A 91 13.45 17.43 -16.50
CA TRP A 91 14.20 18.45 -17.23
C TRP A 91 14.74 17.86 -18.51
N TYR A 92 14.42 18.48 -19.64
CA TYR A 92 14.76 17.95 -20.96
C TYR A 92 15.66 18.91 -21.71
N THR A 93 16.56 18.38 -22.52
CA THR A 93 17.48 19.17 -23.35
C THR A 93 16.81 19.71 -24.62
N LYS A 94 15.70 19.09 -25.06
CA LYS A 94 14.92 19.50 -26.23
C LYS A 94 13.42 19.28 -26.02
N TYR A 95 12.65 19.95 -26.86
CA TYR A 95 11.21 19.76 -27.01
C TYR A 95 10.77 20.16 -28.42
N THR A 96 9.56 19.79 -28.80
CA THR A 96 8.86 20.32 -29.98
C THR A 96 7.53 20.94 -29.57
N THR A 97 6.93 21.76 -30.43
CA THR A 97 5.68 22.48 -30.12
C THR A 97 4.60 22.22 -31.15
N GLU A 98 3.37 22.16 -30.67
CA GLU A 98 2.17 22.16 -31.50
C GLU A 98 1.21 23.26 -31.05
N GLU A 99 0.87 24.17 -31.95
CA GLU A 99 -0.07 25.26 -31.66
C GLU A 99 -1.50 24.75 -31.69
N SER A 100 -2.24 24.97 -30.61
CA SER A 100 -3.66 24.63 -30.50
C SER A 100 -4.50 25.87 -30.20
N THR A 101 -5.82 25.77 -30.34
CA THR A 101 -6.75 26.84 -29.97
C THR A 101 -6.67 27.22 -28.48
N ASN A 102 -6.07 26.37 -27.64
CA ASN A 102 -5.95 26.54 -26.19
C ASN A 102 -4.52 26.91 -25.76
N GLY A 103 -3.60 27.17 -26.69
CA GLY A 103 -2.21 27.52 -26.44
C GLY A 103 -1.21 26.55 -27.06
N THR A 104 0.07 26.76 -26.76
CA THR A 104 1.19 25.94 -27.23
C THR A 104 1.29 24.65 -26.40
N ASN A 105 1.19 23.49 -27.07
CA ASN A 105 1.47 22.19 -26.48
C ASN A 105 2.96 21.87 -26.66
N TYR A 106 3.62 21.44 -25.58
CA TYR A 106 5.02 21.06 -25.59
C TYR A 106 5.15 19.54 -25.59
N HIS A 107 5.93 19.01 -26.52
CA HIS A 107 6.18 17.58 -26.68
C HIS A 107 7.65 17.28 -26.36
N PHE A 108 7.88 16.29 -25.50
CA PHE A 108 9.21 15.91 -25.01
C PHE A 108 9.49 14.45 -25.34
N ASN A 109 10.73 14.13 -25.71
CA ASN A 109 11.17 12.76 -25.92
C ASN A 109 11.98 12.28 -24.73
N GLU A 110 11.78 11.04 -24.32
CA GLU A 110 12.49 10.46 -23.16
C GLU A 110 14.01 10.41 -23.34
N GLU A 111 14.49 10.32 -24.58
CA GLU A 111 15.93 10.39 -24.92
C GLU A 111 16.58 11.74 -24.64
N ASP A 112 15.78 12.80 -24.49
CA ASP A 112 16.26 14.14 -24.19
C ASP A 112 16.19 14.45 -22.68
N LEU A 113 15.72 13.52 -21.84
CA LEU A 113 15.65 13.66 -20.38
C LEU A 113 17.05 13.75 -19.78
N TRP A 114 17.28 14.77 -18.95
CA TRP A 114 18.53 14.96 -18.22
C TRP A 114 18.53 14.19 -16.90
N ASP A 115 19.49 13.29 -16.72
CA ASP A 115 19.73 12.58 -15.46
C ASP A 115 20.72 13.35 -14.58
N PHE A 116 20.22 14.05 -13.56
CA PHE A 116 21.07 14.80 -12.62
C PHE A 116 22.07 13.95 -11.81
N SER A 117 21.90 12.63 -11.79
CA SER A 117 22.80 11.70 -11.08
C SER A 117 23.90 11.14 -11.98
N ALA A 118 23.72 11.16 -13.29
CA ALA A 118 24.63 10.53 -14.26
C ALA A 118 25.22 11.52 -15.27
N ASP A 119 24.40 12.43 -15.79
CA ASP A 119 24.77 13.31 -16.90
C ASP A 119 25.69 14.44 -16.44
N ARG A 120 26.68 14.73 -17.29
CA ARG A 120 27.71 15.73 -17.03
C ARG A 120 27.70 16.78 -18.12
N VAL A 121 27.84 18.04 -17.73
CA VAL A 121 27.94 19.14 -18.70
C VAL A 121 29.28 19.10 -19.42
N SER A 122 29.26 19.17 -20.75
CA SER A 122 30.46 19.07 -21.59
C SER A 122 30.25 19.72 -22.95
N ASP A 123 31.28 19.72 -23.79
CA ASP A 123 31.18 20.24 -25.18
C ASP A 123 30.30 19.35 -26.08
N GLU A 124 30.02 18.12 -25.67
CA GLU A 124 29.19 17.19 -26.44
C GLU A 124 27.69 17.51 -26.35
N ASN A 125 27.26 18.11 -25.23
CA ASN A 125 25.85 18.44 -24.96
C ASN A 125 25.61 19.94 -24.82
N THR A 126 26.56 20.79 -25.22
CA THR A 126 26.43 22.25 -25.18
C THR A 126 26.75 22.89 -26.52
N SER A 127 26.19 24.07 -26.76
CA SER A 127 26.59 24.95 -27.87
C SER A 127 27.16 26.23 -27.29
N ASP A 128 28.39 26.60 -27.68
CA ASP A 128 29.12 27.74 -27.11
C ASP A 128 29.19 27.72 -25.57
N LYS A 129 29.42 26.52 -25.00
CA LYS A 129 29.40 26.25 -23.55
C LYS A 129 28.06 26.56 -22.87
N LYS A 130 26.97 26.64 -23.63
CA LYS A 130 25.61 26.84 -23.13
C LYS A 130 24.76 25.58 -23.24
N LEU A 131 24.08 25.26 -22.15
CA LEU A 131 23.07 24.22 -22.07
C LEU A 131 21.76 24.84 -21.58
N ILE A 132 20.65 24.49 -22.21
CA ILE A 132 19.32 24.85 -21.72
C ILE A 132 18.60 23.56 -21.37
N LEU A 133 18.07 23.53 -20.15
CA LEU A 133 17.19 22.48 -19.66
C LEU A 133 15.79 23.06 -19.53
N TYR A 134 14.82 22.36 -20.10
CA TYR A 134 13.43 22.77 -20.19
C TYR A 134 12.58 21.94 -19.22
N ALA A 135 11.85 22.60 -18.34
CA ALA A 135 10.94 21.94 -17.42
C ALA A 135 9.74 21.33 -18.18
N ARG A 136 9.50 20.04 -17.99
CA ARG A 136 8.24 19.38 -18.40
C ARG A 136 7.29 19.35 -17.21
N TRP A 137 6.04 19.76 -17.45
CA TRP A 137 5.00 19.83 -16.43
C TRP A 137 3.83 18.91 -16.78
N ALA A 138 3.35 18.16 -15.78
CA ALA A 138 2.12 17.37 -15.88
C ALA A 138 0.97 18.05 -15.12
N GLU A 139 -0.22 18.00 -15.73
CA GLU A 139 -1.46 18.38 -15.05
C GLU A 139 -1.79 17.36 -13.96
N ASN A 140 -2.05 17.83 -12.74
CA ASN A 140 -2.38 16.96 -11.63
C ASN A 140 -3.85 16.50 -11.71
N PRO A 141 -4.12 15.18 -11.79
CA PRO A 141 -5.45 14.71 -12.06
C PRO A 141 -6.38 14.83 -10.85
N SER A 142 -7.66 15.06 -11.14
CA SER A 142 -8.73 14.78 -10.19
C SER A 142 -9.03 13.28 -10.15
N ILE A 143 -9.03 12.68 -8.96
CA ILE A 143 -9.52 11.33 -8.76
C ILE A 143 -11.03 11.40 -8.50
N ASN A 144 -11.83 10.83 -9.40
CA ASN A 144 -13.27 10.82 -9.30
C ASN A 144 -13.76 9.40 -9.01
N PHE A 145 -14.45 9.22 -7.89
CA PHE A 145 -15.13 7.96 -7.58
C PHE A 145 -16.57 8.04 -8.09
N LEU A 146 -16.90 7.19 -9.04
CA LEU A 146 -18.19 7.17 -9.74
C LEU A 146 -19.00 5.93 -9.34
N ASP A 147 -20.33 6.01 -9.35
CA ASP A 147 -21.15 4.81 -9.28
C ASP A 147 -20.98 4.01 -10.57
N ALA A 148 -20.48 2.77 -10.47
CA ALA A 148 -20.26 1.93 -11.65
C ALA A 148 -21.55 1.68 -12.45
N ALA A 149 -22.70 1.61 -11.77
CA ALA A 149 -23.99 1.42 -12.43
C ALA A 149 -24.51 2.69 -13.12
N ASN A 150 -24.08 3.87 -12.66
CA ASN A 150 -24.53 5.16 -13.17
C ASN A 150 -23.34 6.15 -13.29
N PRO A 151 -22.36 5.87 -14.17
CA PRO A 151 -21.09 6.60 -14.20
C PRO A 151 -21.20 8.06 -14.64
N ASN A 152 -22.34 8.44 -15.22
CA ASN A 152 -22.62 9.80 -15.70
C ASN A 152 -23.37 10.65 -14.66
N GLU A 153 -23.69 10.10 -13.48
CA GLU A 153 -24.30 10.84 -12.36
C GLU A 153 -23.26 11.60 -11.53
N ASP A 154 -23.65 12.06 -10.35
CA ASP A 154 -22.81 12.80 -9.44
C ASP A 154 -21.60 11.98 -8.96
N ILE A 155 -20.46 12.68 -8.83
CA ILE A 155 -19.23 12.12 -8.28
C ILE A 155 -19.45 11.83 -6.79
N LEU A 156 -19.27 10.57 -6.38
CA LEU A 156 -19.49 10.11 -5.01
C LEU A 156 -18.42 10.59 -4.04
N LEU A 157 -17.18 10.71 -4.53
CA LEU A 157 -16.03 11.20 -3.79
C LEU A 157 -15.01 11.78 -4.78
N LYS A 158 -14.38 12.89 -4.40
CA LYS A 158 -13.40 13.57 -5.25
C LYS A 158 -12.23 14.09 -4.43
N TRP A 159 -11.02 13.95 -4.96
CA TRP A 159 -9.84 14.65 -4.49
C TRP A 159 -8.82 14.86 -5.63
N THR A 160 -7.75 15.59 -5.37
CA THR A 160 -6.64 15.81 -6.31
C THR A 160 -5.41 15.03 -5.87
N ILE A 161 -4.62 14.53 -6.81
CA ILE A 161 -3.31 13.91 -6.55
C ILE A 161 -2.26 14.53 -7.47
N ASN A 162 -1.01 14.59 -6.98
CA ASN A 162 0.11 15.01 -7.80
C ASN A 162 0.63 13.84 -8.63
N VAL A 163 0.94 14.06 -9.91
CA VAL A 163 1.66 13.07 -10.73
C VAL A 163 2.97 12.69 -10.06
N GLY A 164 3.34 11.40 -10.11
CA GLY A 164 4.48 10.85 -9.38
C GLY A 164 4.20 10.53 -7.90
N SER A 165 3.00 10.85 -7.38
CA SER A 165 2.57 10.41 -6.05
C SER A 165 1.87 9.05 -6.09
N GLU A 166 1.98 8.32 -4.99
CA GLU A 166 1.29 7.03 -4.83
C GLU A 166 -0.19 7.23 -4.49
N LEU A 167 -1.09 6.65 -5.30
CA LEU A 167 -2.52 6.69 -5.04
C LEU A 167 -2.93 5.66 -4.00
N LYS A 168 -3.21 6.14 -2.79
CA LYS A 168 -3.69 5.32 -1.68
C LYS A 168 -5.17 5.01 -1.78
N ARG A 169 -5.55 3.82 -1.31
CA ARG A 169 -6.95 3.42 -1.15
C ARG A 169 -7.68 4.36 -0.15
N PRO A 170 -8.96 4.70 -0.37
CA PRO A 170 -9.73 5.45 0.62
C PRO A 170 -9.80 4.70 1.97
N THR A 171 -9.31 5.32 3.05
CA THR A 171 -9.26 4.71 4.39
C THR A 171 -10.29 5.31 5.36
N SER A 172 -10.38 6.65 5.43
CA SER A 172 -11.28 7.37 6.35
C SER A 172 -12.65 7.68 5.76
N THR A 173 -12.70 7.93 4.45
CA THR A 173 -13.92 8.33 3.73
C THR A 173 -14.05 7.47 2.48
N GLU A 174 -14.89 6.44 2.55
CA GLU A 174 -15.24 5.63 1.39
C GLU A 174 -16.48 6.20 0.70
N PRO A 175 -16.63 6.00 -0.62
CA PRO A 175 -17.86 6.31 -1.35
C PRO A 175 -19.07 5.62 -0.71
N LYS A 176 -20.16 6.38 -0.59
CA LYS A 176 -21.41 5.91 0.04
C LYS A 176 -22.58 6.07 -0.91
N LYS A 177 -23.51 5.14 -0.84
CA LYS A 177 -24.78 5.16 -1.56
C LYS A 177 -25.87 4.65 -0.62
N ASN A 178 -26.92 5.44 -0.41
CA ASN A 178 -27.95 5.14 0.59
C ASN A 178 -28.65 3.81 0.30
N GLY A 179 -28.67 2.89 1.28
CA GLY A 179 -29.28 1.56 1.13
C GLY A 179 -28.41 0.54 0.40
N PHE A 180 -27.14 0.89 0.12
CA PHE A 180 -26.19 0.03 -0.58
C PHE A 180 -24.88 -0.08 0.18
N THR A 181 -24.23 -1.23 0.06
CA THR A 181 -22.87 -1.45 0.53
C THR A 181 -21.89 -1.40 -0.62
N LEU A 182 -20.84 -0.59 -0.47
CA LEU A 182 -19.70 -0.62 -1.38
C LEU A 182 -19.07 -2.02 -1.33
N ILE A 183 -18.80 -2.60 -2.48
CA ILE A 183 -18.13 -3.90 -2.64
C ILE A 183 -16.66 -3.67 -2.90
N ASP A 184 -16.33 -3.01 -4.01
CA ASP A 184 -14.96 -2.77 -4.42
C ASP A 184 -14.85 -1.65 -5.46
N TYR A 185 -13.62 -1.37 -5.87
CA TYR A 185 -13.27 -0.36 -6.86
C TYR A 185 -12.78 -1.01 -8.15
N TYR A 186 -13.12 -0.42 -9.30
CA TYR A 186 -12.88 -0.96 -10.63
C TYR A 186 -12.35 0.12 -11.58
N LYS A 187 -11.66 -0.31 -12.64
CA LYS A 187 -11.13 0.56 -13.69
C LYS A 187 -12.18 0.95 -14.73
N ASP A 188 -13.25 0.17 -14.83
CA ASP A 188 -14.30 0.30 -15.84
C ASP A 188 -15.70 0.20 -15.19
N PRO A 189 -16.73 0.84 -15.77
CA PRO A 189 -18.09 0.80 -15.23
C PRO A 189 -18.71 -0.60 -15.26
N GLU A 190 -18.32 -1.47 -16.19
CA GLU A 190 -18.75 -2.86 -16.28
C GLU A 190 -18.16 -3.73 -15.15
N CYS A 191 -17.24 -3.19 -14.34
CA CYS A 191 -16.58 -3.85 -13.22
C CYS A 191 -15.84 -5.14 -13.64
N THR A 192 -15.17 -5.10 -14.79
CA THR A 192 -14.44 -6.24 -15.35
C THR A 192 -13.02 -6.35 -14.78
N GLU A 193 -12.39 -5.22 -14.42
CA GLU A 193 -11.06 -5.20 -13.82
C GLU A 193 -11.04 -4.40 -12.51
N LYS A 194 -10.61 -5.03 -11.40
CA LYS A 194 -10.46 -4.34 -10.11
C LYS A 194 -9.38 -3.25 -10.20
N PHE A 195 -9.65 -2.11 -9.58
CA PHE A 195 -8.68 -1.03 -9.46
C PHE A 195 -7.58 -1.42 -8.46
N VAL A 196 -6.32 -1.18 -8.81
CA VAL A 196 -5.17 -1.49 -7.96
C VAL A 196 -4.63 -0.20 -7.37
N PHE A 197 -4.78 -0.06 -6.05
CA PHE A 197 -4.20 1.05 -5.28
C PHE A 197 -2.74 0.78 -4.93
N ASP A 198 -2.12 1.73 -4.24
CA ASP A 198 -0.73 1.68 -3.77
C ASP A 198 0.27 1.59 -4.92
N LYS A 199 -0.02 2.37 -5.98
CA LYS A 199 0.82 2.55 -7.16
C LYS A 199 1.05 4.04 -7.42
N VAL A 200 2.22 4.35 -7.96
CA VAL A 200 2.53 5.69 -8.48
C VAL A 200 1.62 5.96 -9.68
N ILE A 201 1.04 7.15 -9.71
CA ILE A 201 0.26 7.61 -10.85
C ILE A 201 1.21 8.06 -11.95
N GLU A 202 1.10 7.38 -13.10
CA GLU A 202 1.79 7.73 -14.33
C GLU A 202 0.84 8.51 -15.25
N GLU A 203 1.40 9.19 -16.25
CA GLU A 203 0.59 9.97 -17.21
C GLU A 203 -0.38 9.09 -18.02
N ASP A 204 -0.01 7.84 -18.30
CA ASP A 204 -0.84 6.87 -19.02
C ASP A 204 -2.11 6.48 -18.22
N ASP A 205 -2.13 6.71 -16.90
CA ASP A 205 -3.31 6.49 -16.07
C ASP A 205 -4.34 7.64 -16.18
N ILE A 206 -3.95 8.77 -16.80
CA ILE A 206 -4.73 10.01 -16.82
C ILE A 206 -5.60 10.10 -18.08
N ASP A 207 -6.90 10.25 -17.86
CA ASP A 207 -7.88 10.54 -18.90
C ASP A 207 -8.03 12.06 -19.11
N TYR A 208 -8.01 12.49 -20.37
CA TYR A 208 -8.22 13.88 -20.81
C TYR A 208 -9.47 14.06 -21.69
N SER A 209 -10.26 13.01 -21.91
CA SER A 209 -11.42 13.01 -22.80
C SER A 209 -12.52 14.00 -22.40
N ASN A 210 -12.61 14.34 -21.12
CA ASN A 210 -13.59 15.27 -20.57
C ASN A 210 -13.15 16.74 -20.69
N GLY A 211 -13.11 17.25 -21.92
CA GLY A 211 -12.79 18.65 -22.19
C GLY A 211 -11.35 19.04 -21.85
N GLY A 212 -10.42 18.08 -21.90
CA GLY A 212 -8.99 18.30 -21.69
C GLY A 212 -8.56 18.39 -20.22
N LYS A 213 -9.46 18.10 -19.26
CA LYS A 213 -9.10 18.10 -17.83
C LYS A 213 -8.53 16.76 -17.42
N ALA A 214 -7.36 16.77 -16.80
CA ALA A 214 -6.73 15.59 -16.22
C ALA A 214 -7.62 14.97 -15.12
N GLN A 215 -7.99 13.71 -15.32
CA GLN A 215 -8.80 12.98 -14.35
C GLN A 215 -8.48 11.48 -14.37
N ILE A 216 -8.74 10.81 -13.25
CA ILE A 216 -8.74 9.36 -13.13
C ILE A 216 -10.09 8.98 -12.56
N ASN A 217 -10.85 8.18 -13.31
CA ASN A 217 -12.16 7.71 -12.90
C ASN A 217 -12.04 6.31 -12.28
N ILE A 218 -12.55 6.16 -11.06
CA ILE A 218 -12.57 4.90 -10.32
C ILE A 218 -14.02 4.51 -10.09
N TYR A 219 -14.42 3.35 -10.59
CA TYR A 219 -15.80 2.91 -10.59
C TYR A 219 -16.10 2.08 -9.35
N CYS A 220 -17.06 2.54 -8.56
CA CYS A 220 -17.44 1.95 -7.30
C CYS A 220 -18.59 0.97 -7.52
N LYS A 221 -18.35 -0.32 -7.25
CA LYS A 221 -19.39 -1.33 -7.32
C LYS A 221 -20.15 -1.39 -6.00
N PHE A 222 -21.46 -1.30 -6.06
CA PHE A 222 -22.35 -1.39 -4.91
C PHE A 222 -23.26 -2.63 -4.99
N ILE A 223 -23.65 -3.17 -3.84
CA ILE A 223 -24.75 -4.12 -3.73
C ILE A 223 -25.84 -3.53 -2.84
N GLU A 224 -27.09 -3.87 -3.11
CA GLU A 224 -28.21 -3.48 -2.27
C GLU A 224 -28.11 -4.16 -0.89
N GLY A 225 -28.46 -3.41 0.15
CA GLY A 225 -28.44 -3.86 1.54
C GLY A 225 -27.22 -3.41 2.33
N ASP A 226 -27.36 -3.47 3.65
CA ASP A 226 -26.35 -3.02 4.61
C ASP A 226 -25.52 -4.21 5.11
N MET A 227 -24.34 -4.41 4.50
CA MET A 227 -23.32 -5.36 4.92
C MET A 227 -22.17 -4.62 5.61
N ILE A 228 -21.52 -5.29 6.54
CA ILE A 228 -20.37 -4.74 7.26
C ILE A 228 -19.10 -5.05 6.46
N ARG A 229 -18.43 -4.02 5.94
CA ARG A 229 -17.13 -4.14 5.25
C ARG A 229 -16.02 -4.45 6.26
N VAL A 230 -15.27 -5.51 6.00
CA VAL A 230 -14.11 -5.95 6.80
C VAL A 230 -12.83 -5.72 5.99
N LYS A 231 -11.98 -4.81 6.46
CA LYS A 231 -10.74 -4.37 5.80
C LYS A 231 -9.48 -4.72 6.60
N THR A 232 -9.63 -5.02 7.89
CA THR A 232 -8.51 -5.25 8.82
C THR A 232 -8.77 -6.45 9.73
N ALA A 233 -7.71 -7.01 10.31
CA ALA A 233 -7.81 -8.09 11.29
C ALA A 233 -8.66 -7.71 12.51
N ASN A 234 -8.55 -6.46 12.99
CA ASN A 234 -9.38 -5.97 14.10
C ASN A 234 -10.88 -5.96 13.75
N GLN A 235 -11.24 -5.59 12.52
CA GLN A 235 -12.64 -5.66 12.07
C GLN A 235 -13.11 -7.10 11.90
N LEU A 236 -12.23 -8.02 11.50
CA LEU A 236 -12.53 -9.45 11.44
C LEU A 236 -12.80 -10.00 12.86
N LYS A 237 -11.97 -9.64 13.86
CA LYS A 237 -12.18 -10.01 15.26
C LYS A 237 -13.52 -9.49 15.80
N ALA A 238 -13.93 -8.29 15.41
CA ALA A 238 -15.19 -7.67 15.82
C ALA A 238 -16.46 -8.41 15.35
N ILE A 239 -16.33 -9.39 14.44
CA ILE A 239 -17.44 -10.30 14.09
C ILE A 239 -18.00 -11.02 15.33
N ALA A 240 -17.16 -11.26 16.34
CA ALA A 240 -17.58 -11.87 17.60
C ALA A 240 -18.70 -11.09 18.32
N GLU A 241 -18.78 -9.76 18.11
CA GLU A 241 -19.81 -8.91 18.72
C GLU A 241 -21.17 -9.02 18.03
N LYS A 242 -21.19 -9.49 16.78
CA LYS A 242 -22.42 -9.70 16.00
C LYS A 242 -22.28 -10.91 15.06
N PRO A 243 -22.26 -12.14 15.61
CA PRO A 243 -21.94 -13.36 14.85
C PRO A 243 -23.01 -13.79 13.84
N ASP A 244 -24.19 -13.17 13.86
CA ASP A 244 -25.27 -13.35 12.90
C ASP A 244 -25.28 -12.28 11.79
N GLY A 245 -24.31 -11.36 11.80
CA GLY A 245 -24.20 -10.27 10.82
C GLY A 245 -23.84 -10.72 9.41
N HIS A 246 -24.00 -9.81 8.45
CA HIS A 246 -23.61 -10.00 7.06
C HIS A 246 -22.35 -9.18 6.79
N TYR A 247 -21.28 -9.86 6.41
CA TYR A 247 -19.94 -9.32 6.27
C TYR A 247 -19.42 -9.53 4.87
N ILE A 248 -18.66 -8.55 4.38
CA ILE A 248 -17.93 -8.66 3.13
C ILE A 248 -16.49 -8.19 3.30
N LEU A 249 -15.52 -8.99 2.83
CA LEU A 249 -14.14 -8.55 2.80
C LEU A 249 -13.95 -7.48 1.73
N ALA A 250 -13.20 -6.45 2.11
CA ALA A 250 -12.80 -5.36 1.23
C ALA A 250 -11.28 -5.23 1.13
N ASN A 251 -10.53 -6.16 1.69
CA ASN A 251 -9.09 -6.31 1.52
C ASN A 251 -8.65 -7.73 1.87
N ASP A 252 -7.46 -8.12 1.45
CA ASP A 252 -6.78 -9.28 2.04
C ASP A 252 -6.51 -9.00 3.53
N ILE A 253 -6.72 -10.01 4.37
CA ILE A 253 -6.52 -9.92 5.83
C ILE A 253 -5.34 -10.81 6.22
N ASP A 254 -4.27 -10.17 6.70
CA ASP A 254 -3.09 -10.84 7.22
C ASP A 254 -3.22 -11.05 8.73
N LEU A 255 -3.14 -12.30 9.19
CA LEU A 255 -3.19 -12.67 10.61
C LEU A 255 -1.82 -13.04 11.20
N SER A 256 -0.72 -12.90 10.45
CA SER A 256 0.63 -13.30 10.88
C SER A 256 1.12 -12.59 12.16
N THR A 257 0.63 -11.37 12.40
CA THR A 257 0.98 -10.57 13.59
C THR A 257 -0.08 -10.63 14.69
N GLU A 258 -1.14 -11.40 14.48
CA GLU A 258 -2.32 -11.43 15.34
C GLU A 258 -2.27 -12.64 16.28
N GLU A 259 -2.47 -12.41 17.57
CA GLU A 259 -2.91 -13.47 18.46
C GLU A 259 -4.40 -13.73 18.20
N TRP A 260 -4.72 -14.87 17.60
CA TRP A 260 -6.08 -15.21 17.21
C TRP A 260 -6.80 -16.00 18.29
N SER A 261 -7.93 -15.46 18.76
CA SER A 261 -8.93 -16.18 19.54
C SER A 261 -10.07 -16.58 18.61
N PRO A 262 -10.40 -17.87 18.47
CA PRO A 262 -11.52 -18.30 17.63
C PRO A 262 -12.83 -17.61 18.00
N ILE A 263 -13.56 -17.13 17.00
CA ILE A 263 -14.90 -16.59 17.19
C ILE A 263 -15.83 -17.76 17.56
N GLU A 264 -16.48 -17.72 18.73
CA GLU A 264 -17.11 -18.90 19.35
C GLU A 264 -18.15 -19.59 18.44
N ILE A 265 -19.05 -18.82 17.86
CA ILE A 265 -20.07 -19.31 16.95
C ILE A 265 -20.31 -18.25 15.88
N PHE A 266 -20.50 -18.66 14.63
CA PHE A 266 -20.92 -17.78 13.55
C PHE A 266 -22.08 -18.41 12.78
N SER A 267 -23.11 -17.60 12.55
CA SER A 267 -24.35 -18.00 11.88
C SER A 267 -24.76 -17.03 10.76
N GLY A 268 -23.94 -16.02 10.50
CA GLY A 268 -24.19 -14.99 9.50
C GLY A 268 -23.67 -15.34 8.10
N VAL A 269 -23.43 -14.30 7.31
CA VAL A 269 -22.84 -14.39 5.97
C VAL A 269 -21.45 -13.78 5.99
N LEU A 270 -20.45 -14.50 5.49
CA LEU A 270 -19.11 -13.97 5.22
C LEU A 270 -18.81 -14.16 3.74
N ASP A 271 -18.86 -13.05 2.99
CA ASP A 271 -18.43 -13.00 1.60
C ASP A 271 -16.97 -12.53 1.52
N GLY A 272 -16.09 -13.40 1.04
CA GLY A 272 -14.69 -13.09 0.81
C GLY A 272 -14.47 -12.11 -0.33
N ASN A 273 -15.44 -11.93 -1.25
CA ASN A 273 -15.33 -11.01 -2.40
C ASN A 273 -14.04 -11.23 -3.23
N GLY A 274 -13.55 -12.48 -3.26
CA GLY A 274 -12.30 -12.89 -3.89
C GLY A 274 -11.03 -12.60 -3.09
N TYR A 275 -11.12 -11.96 -1.92
CA TYR A 275 -10.01 -11.73 -1.01
C TYR A 275 -9.68 -12.94 -0.15
N SER A 276 -8.52 -12.88 0.48
CA SER A 276 -7.96 -13.92 1.32
C SER A 276 -7.91 -13.52 2.80
N ILE A 277 -8.03 -14.51 3.67
CA ILE A 277 -7.56 -14.46 5.06
C ILE A 277 -6.35 -15.38 5.13
N LYS A 278 -5.19 -14.83 5.48
CA LYS A 278 -3.91 -15.54 5.42
C LYS A 278 -3.21 -15.62 6.77
N ASP A 279 -2.32 -16.61 6.89
CA ASP A 279 -1.38 -16.75 7.99
C ASP A 279 -2.07 -16.91 9.37
N LEU A 280 -3.21 -17.61 9.41
CA LEU A 280 -3.89 -17.98 10.65
C LEU A 280 -3.01 -18.96 11.45
N ASN A 281 -2.43 -18.52 12.56
CA ASN A 281 -1.59 -19.34 13.43
C ASN A 281 -2.29 -19.66 14.75
N LEU A 282 -2.55 -20.93 15.03
CA LEU A 282 -3.25 -21.38 16.24
C LEU A 282 -2.43 -22.40 17.02
N ASN A 283 -2.20 -22.14 18.30
CA ASN A 283 -1.69 -23.12 19.26
C ASN A 283 -2.84 -23.54 20.19
N VAL A 284 -3.44 -24.69 19.90
CA VAL A 284 -4.73 -25.08 20.50
C VAL A 284 -4.54 -26.08 21.63
N LYS A 285 -5.32 -25.93 22.70
CA LYS A 285 -5.19 -26.75 23.91
C LYS A 285 -6.51 -26.89 24.65
N ASN A 286 -6.95 -28.12 24.85
CA ASN A 286 -8.07 -28.44 25.74
C ASN A 286 -7.56 -29.28 26.92
N ARG A 287 -7.38 -28.60 28.06
CA ARG A 287 -6.87 -29.21 29.29
C ARG A 287 -7.78 -28.89 30.45
N VAL A 288 -8.35 -29.92 31.05
CA VAL A 288 -9.20 -29.82 32.25
C VAL A 288 -8.51 -30.53 33.41
N SER A 289 -8.52 -29.93 34.59
CA SER A 289 -7.83 -30.49 35.76
C SER A 289 -8.74 -31.45 36.55
N GLY A 290 -8.13 -32.48 37.14
CA GLY A 290 -8.79 -33.38 38.08
C GLY A 290 -9.87 -34.27 37.45
N ILE A 291 -10.84 -34.69 38.27
CA ILE A 291 -11.89 -35.64 37.87
C ILE A 291 -12.81 -35.09 36.77
N ALA A 292 -12.91 -33.76 36.65
CA ALA A 292 -13.74 -33.09 35.64
C ALA A 292 -13.28 -33.36 34.21
N ALA A 293 -12.01 -33.75 34.00
CA ALA A 293 -11.52 -34.10 32.67
C ALA A 293 -12.26 -35.29 32.05
N LYS A 294 -12.78 -36.22 32.88
CA LYS A 294 -13.49 -37.41 32.41
C LYS A 294 -14.83 -37.12 31.74
N THR A 295 -15.45 -35.99 32.07
CA THR A 295 -16.76 -35.57 31.56
C THR A 295 -16.68 -34.27 30.75
N ALA A 296 -15.47 -33.76 30.53
CA ALA A 296 -15.26 -32.53 29.79
C ALA A 296 -15.58 -32.73 28.31
N GLY A 297 -16.24 -31.73 27.72
CA GLY A 297 -16.63 -31.74 26.32
C GLY A 297 -15.45 -31.50 25.38
N GLU A 298 -15.62 -31.94 24.14
CA GLU A 298 -14.76 -31.56 23.04
C GLU A 298 -14.77 -30.03 22.83
N VAL A 299 -13.60 -29.44 22.56
CA VAL A 299 -13.48 -28.02 22.17
C VAL A 299 -13.07 -27.95 20.70
N SER A 300 -13.66 -26.99 19.98
CA SER A 300 -13.46 -26.78 18.56
C SER A 300 -12.60 -25.54 18.30
N TYR A 301 -11.68 -25.61 17.34
CA TYR A 301 -10.79 -24.50 16.99
C TYR A 301 -10.71 -24.28 15.47
N GLY A 302 -10.51 -23.02 15.09
CA GLY A 302 -10.35 -22.53 13.73
C GLY A 302 -10.40 -21.00 13.71
N LEU A 303 -10.64 -20.41 12.54
CA LEU A 303 -11.01 -19.00 12.47
C LEU A 303 -12.24 -18.72 13.36
N PHE A 304 -13.22 -19.62 13.26
CA PHE A 304 -14.35 -19.78 14.17
C PHE A 304 -14.20 -21.06 14.98
N SER A 305 -14.78 -21.16 16.18
CA SER A 305 -14.89 -22.45 16.86
C SER A 305 -15.97 -23.29 16.18
N LYS A 306 -17.12 -22.69 15.87
CA LYS A 306 -18.27 -23.35 15.24
C LYS A 306 -18.91 -22.49 14.15
N LEU A 307 -19.37 -23.15 13.09
CA LEU A 307 -20.29 -22.56 12.10
C LEU A 307 -21.67 -23.20 12.24
N GLU A 308 -22.71 -22.41 12.45
CA GLU A 308 -24.08 -22.91 12.61
C GLU A 308 -25.07 -22.13 11.75
N GLY A 309 -25.55 -22.71 10.65
CA GLY A 309 -26.44 -22.00 9.72
C GLY A 309 -25.75 -20.91 8.90
N ALA A 310 -24.42 -20.85 8.93
CA ALA A 310 -23.64 -19.81 8.27
C ALA A 310 -23.58 -19.98 6.75
N LYS A 311 -23.23 -18.90 6.05
CA LYS A 311 -22.88 -18.91 4.64
C LYS A 311 -21.51 -18.27 4.44
N ILE A 312 -20.55 -19.05 3.95
CA ILE A 312 -19.19 -18.61 3.63
C ILE A 312 -18.99 -18.70 2.12
N ILE A 313 -18.72 -17.59 1.46
CA ILE A 313 -18.62 -17.56 -0.01
C ILE A 313 -17.40 -16.79 -0.51
N ASN A 314 -16.88 -17.17 -1.67
CA ASN A 314 -15.86 -16.43 -2.42
C ASN A 314 -14.60 -16.06 -1.61
N LEU A 315 -14.23 -16.93 -0.65
CA LEU A 315 -13.18 -16.67 0.32
C LEU A 315 -11.99 -17.59 0.09
N THR A 316 -10.78 -17.04 0.16
CA THR A 316 -9.56 -17.84 0.24
C THR A 316 -9.04 -17.88 1.68
N ILE A 317 -8.87 -19.08 2.25
CA ILE A 317 -8.06 -19.27 3.46
C ILE A 317 -6.69 -19.78 3.02
N LYS A 318 -5.64 -19.02 3.35
CA LYS A 318 -4.27 -19.30 2.89
C LYS A 318 -3.32 -19.47 4.07
N ASP A 319 -2.44 -20.46 3.99
CA ASP A 319 -1.30 -20.64 4.90
C ASP A 319 -1.71 -20.70 6.39
N ALA A 320 -2.80 -21.40 6.69
CA ALA A 320 -3.23 -21.61 8.08
C ALA A 320 -2.42 -22.73 8.75
N ASN A 321 -1.90 -22.47 9.95
CA ASN A 321 -1.11 -23.41 10.73
C ASN A 321 -1.74 -23.64 12.10
N ILE A 322 -2.20 -24.87 12.36
CA ILE A 322 -2.84 -25.27 13.60
C ILE A 322 -1.96 -26.32 14.30
N VAL A 323 -1.50 -26.00 15.50
CA VAL A 323 -0.67 -26.87 16.34
C VAL A 323 -1.47 -27.31 17.57
N VAL A 324 -1.76 -28.60 17.65
CA VAL A 324 -2.39 -29.22 18.82
C VAL A 324 -1.36 -29.47 19.91
N ASN A 325 -1.62 -28.92 21.09
CA ASN A 325 -0.73 -29.08 22.23
C ASN A 325 -0.87 -30.48 22.86
N LYS A 326 0.26 -31.20 23.00
CA LYS A 326 0.36 -32.53 23.61
C LYS A 326 -0.09 -32.61 25.06
N SER A 327 -0.13 -31.48 25.77
CA SER A 327 -0.63 -31.43 27.16
C SER A 327 -2.16 -31.40 27.25
N SER A 328 -2.87 -31.41 26.13
CA SER A 328 -4.33 -31.58 26.11
C SER A 328 -4.71 -32.96 26.66
N ASN A 329 -5.77 -33.01 27.46
CA ASN A 329 -6.28 -34.25 28.07
C ASN A 329 -7.79 -34.46 27.84
N VAL A 330 -8.39 -33.61 27.01
CA VAL A 330 -9.77 -33.70 26.56
C VAL A 330 -9.80 -33.58 25.04
N LYS A 331 -10.79 -34.21 24.41
CA LYS A 331 -10.95 -34.27 22.95
C LYS A 331 -10.92 -32.88 22.29
N LEU A 332 -10.38 -32.85 21.07
CA LEU A 332 -10.30 -31.65 20.24
C LEU A 332 -10.88 -31.87 18.84
N CYS A 333 -11.44 -30.80 18.28
CA CYS A 333 -11.81 -30.73 16.87
C CYS A 333 -11.18 -29.48 16.23
N VAL A 334 -10.49 -29.64 15.10
CA VAL A 334 -9.77 -28.54 14.48
C VAL A 334 -10.07 -28.43 12.98
N GLY A 335 -10.17 -27.19 12.49
CA GLY A 335 -10.20 -26.90 11.06
C GLY A 335 -9.91 -25.44 10.76
N ALA A 336 -9.42 -25.14 9.57
CA ALA A 336 -8.96 -23.79 9.24
C ALA A 336 -10.07 -22.74 9.33
N LEU A 337 -11.28 -23.05 8.85
CA LEU A 337 -12.45 -22.20 9.06
C LEU A 337 -13.06 -22.42 10.43
N ALA A 338 -13.32 -23.68 10.78
CA ALA A 338 -13.88 -24.02 12.08
C ALA A 338 -13.59 -25.45 12.46
N GLY A 339 -13.59 -25.73 13.76
CA GLY A 339 -13.54 -27.10 14.23
C GLY A 339 -14.83 -27.82 13.84
N ARG A 340 -16.00 -27.32 14.26
CA ARG A 340 -17.30 -27.96 14.00
C ARG A 340 -18.20 -27.11 13.10
N THR A 341 -19.05 -27.77 12.32
CA THR A 341 -20.06 -27.10 11.49
C THR A 341 -21.40 -27.83 11.48
N LYS A 342 -22.49 -27.07 11.31
CA LYS A 342 -23.87 -27.57 11.21
C LYS A 342 -24.71 -26.65 10.32
N LYS A 343 -25.44 -27.21 9.35
CA LYS A 343 -26.36 -26.51 8.44
C LYS A 343 -25.72 -25.32 7.70
N THR A 344 -24.42 -25.39 7.47
CA THR A 344 -23.62 -24.32 6.86
C THR A 344 -23.47 -24.55 5.36
N THR A 345 -23.34 -23.48 4.60
CA THR A 345 -23.03 -23.50 3.17
C THR A 345 -21.68 -22.83 2.93
N ILE A 346 -20.76 -23.55 2.26
CA ILE A 346 -19.43 -23.07 1.87
C ILE A 346 -19.34 -23.15 0.35
N GLU A 347 -19.20 -22.01 -0.34
CA GLU A 347 -19.24 -21.98 -1.81
C GLU A 347 -18.12 -21.13 -2.39
N ASN A 348 -17.53 -21.56 -3.51
CA ASN A 348 -16.48 -20.81 -4.21
C ASN A 348 -15.30 -20.43 -3.30
N CYS A 349 -14.97 -21.28 -2.32
CA CYS A 349 -13.88 -21.03 -1.38
C CYS A 349 -12.62 -21.78 -1.79
N THR A 350 -11.46 -21.24 -1.48
CA THR A 350 -10.17 -21.91 -1.67
C THR A 350 -9.46 -22.10 -0.34
N PHE A 351 -8.97 -23.30 -0.08
CA PHE A 351 -8.16 -23.64 1.09
C PHE A 351 -6.77 -24.05 0.62
N GLY A 352 -5.79 -23.18 0.83
CA GLY A 352 -4.42 -23.35 0.34
C GLY A 352 -3.41 -23.35 1.47
N GLY A 353 -2.48 -24.32 1.50
CA GLY A 353 -1.35 -24.28 2.44
C GLY A 353 -1.73 -24.58 3.89
N ILE A 354 -2.77 -25.38 4.12
CA ILE A 354 -3.26 -25.68 5.46
C ILE A 354 -2.38 -26.76 6.11
N THR A 355 -1.75 -26.43 7.24
CA THR A 355 -0.95 -27.36 8.04
C THR A 355 -1.62 -27.60 9.39
N ILE A 356 -1.83 -28.87 9.74
CA ILE A 356 -2.31 -29.28 11.07
C ILE A 356 -1.31 -30.28 11.63
N ALA A 357 -0.78 -29.97 12.80
CA ALA A 357 0.25 -30.76 13.46
C ALA A 357 -0.01 -30.85 14.97
N SER A 358 0.76 -31.70 15.64
CA SER A 358 0.86 -31.73 17.11
C SER A 358 2.29 -31.38 17.56
N ASP A 359 2.45 -30.70 18.69
CA ASP A 359 3.78 -30.38 19.27
C ASP A 359 4.46 -31.56 20.01
N GLY A 360 3.96 -32.76 19.77
CA GLY A 360 4.40 -34.06 20.28
C GLY A 360 3.25 -35.06 20.23
N MET A 361 3.49 -36.28 20.73
CA MET A 361 2.43 -37.30 20.83
C MET A 361 1.33 -36.84 21.80
N CYS A 362 0.14 -36.53 21.29
CA CYS A 362 -1.05 -36.27 22.10
C CYS A 362 -1.61 -37.58 22.70
N SER A 363 -2.40 -37.47 23.76
CA SER A 363 -3.06 -38.62 24.41
C SER A 363 -4.59 -38.52 24.39
N ILE A 364 -5.15 -37.82 23.39
CA ILE A 364 -6.57 -37.49 23.28
C ILE A 364 -7.12 -37.92 21.93
N ASP A 365 -8.44 -38.05 21.84
CA ASP A 365 -9.09 -38.13 20.54
C ASP A 365 -8.98 -36.78 19.83
N ILE A 366 -8.70 -36.80 18.53
CA ILE A 366 -8.57 -35.62 17.68
C ILE A 366 -9.39 -35.82 16.42
N VAL A 367 -10.26 -34.87 16.12
CA VAL A 367 -10.89 -34.72 14.81
C VAL A 367 -10.24 -33.54 14.11
N ALA A 368 -9.77 -33.74 12.89
CA ALA A 368 -9.10 -32.71 12.10
C ALA A 368 -9.68 -32.64 10.69
N SER A 369 -9.81 -31.43 10.17
CA SER A 369 -10.19 -31.15 8.79
C SER A 369 -9.36 -29.98 8.29
N SER A 370 -9.00 -29.94 7.00
CA SER A 370 -8.34 -28.76 6.43
C SER A 370 -9.24 -27.51 6.37
N TYR A 371 -10.53 -27.66 6.62
CA TYR A 371 -11.52 -26.58 6.52
C TYR A 371 -12.50 -26.64 7.70
N VAL A 372 -13.42 -27.61 7.73
CA VAL A 372 -14.40 -27.83 8.81
C VAL A 372 -14.76 -29.31 9.03
N ALA A 373 -15.02 -29.71 10.29
CA ALA A 373 -15.59 -31.03 10.60
C ALA A 373 -17.10 -30.96 10.83
N GLY A 374 -17.90 -31.45 9.88
CA GLY A 374 -19.36 -31.33 9.90
C GLY A 374 -20.14 -32.58 10.32
N ASP A 375 -21.43 -32.40 10.60
CA ASP A 375 -22.42 -33.44 10.93
C ASP A 375 -23.20 -33.93 9.68
N TYR A 376 -22.57 -33.93 8.50
CA TYR A 376 -23.15 -34.18 7.17
C TYR A 376 -24.19 -33.17 6.67
N SER A 377 -24.62 -32.20 7.50
CA SER A 377 -25.57 -31.18 7.07
C SER A 377 -24.93 -29.96 6.39
N THR A 378 -23.60 -29.91 6.32
CA THR A 378 -22.84 -28.84 5.65
C THR A 378 -22.72 -29.10 4.16
N LYS A 379 -23.03 -28.10 3.35
CA LYS A 379 -22.91 -28.14 1.89
C LYS A 379 -21.64 -27.43 1.45
N ILE A 380 -20.87 -28.06 0.57
CA ILE A 380 -19.63 -27.52 0.04
C ILE A 380 -19.75 -27.57 -1.48
N ASN A 381 -19.73 -26.40 -2.12
CA ASN A 381 -19.89 -26.28 -3.57
C ASN A 381 -18.69 -25.54 -4.17
N ASN A 382 -18.19 -26.03 -5.30
CA ASN A 382 -17.16 -25.34 -6.10
C ASN A 382 -15.97 -24.82 -5.27
N SER A 383 -15.51 -25.60 -4.30
CA SER A 383 -14.41 -25.23 -3.41
C SER A 383 -13.16 -26.03 -3.73
N VAL A 384 -11.99 -25.41 -3.59
CA VAL A 384 -10.70 -25.95 -4.02
C VAL A 384 -9.80 -26.15 -2.80
N PHE A 385 -9.08 -27.27 -2.75
CA PHE A 385 -8.20 -27.66 -1.64
C PHE A 385 -6.81 -27.99 -2.16
N ASN A 386 -5.82 -27.19 -1.77
CA ASN A 386 -4.45 -27.30 -2.28
C ASN A 386 -3.44 -27.28 -1.12
N ASN A 387 -2.39 -28.09 -1.22
CA ASN A 387 -1.27 -28.10 -0.27
C ASN A 387 -1.71 -28.31 1.19
N ILE A 388 -2.52 -29.35 1.41
CA ILE A 388 -3.00 -29.74 2.75
C ILE A 388 -2.01 -30.69 3.39
N ASN A 389 -1.59 -30.42 4.63
CA ASN A 389 -0.65 -31.26 5.36
C ASN A 389 -1.12 -31.56 6.79
N THR A 390 -1.55 -32.79 7.02
CA THR A 390 -1.95 -33.33 8.33
C THR A 390 -0.99 -34.41 8.84
N ASN A 391 0.08 -34.72 8.10
CA ASN A 391 0.97 -35.87 8.36
C ASN A 391 1.76 -35.76 9.68
N LYS A 392 1.86 -34.55 10.23
CA LYS A 392 2.55 -34.28 11.51
C LYS A 392 1.60 -34.27 12.72
N LEU A 393 0.32 -34.59 12.52
CA LEU A 393 -0.64 -34.72 13.60
C LEU A 393 -0.56 -36.13 14.19
N THR A 394 -0.15 -36.23 15.45
CA THR A 394 0.07 -37.52 16.13
C THR A 394 -0.69 -37.59 17.46
N THR A 395 -1.37 -38.71 17.69
CA THR A 395 -2.02 -38.99 18.97
C THR A 395 -2.07 -40.49 19.22
N SER A 396 -2.04 -40.89 20.50
CA SER A 396 -2.33 -42.26 20.93
C SER A 396 -3.83 -42.53 21.13
N GLY A 397 -4.67 -41.49 21.06
CA GLY A 397 -6.13 -41.62 20.99
C GLY A 397 -6.63 -41.88 19.57
N ASN A 398 -7.93 -41.76 19.35
CA ASN A 398 -8.51 -41.86 18.02
C ASN A 398 -8.18 -40.61 17.20
N LEU A 399 -7.64 -40.80 16.00
CA LEU A 399 -7.41 -39.73 15.04
C LEU A 399 -8.39 -39.89 13.88
N GLU A 400 -9.29 -38.92 13.71
CA GLU A 400 -10.20 -38.82 12.58
C GLU A 400 -9.79 -37.64 11.71
N ILE A 401 -9.35 -37.91 10.49
CA ILE A 401 -9.05 -36.88 9.49
C ILE A 401 -10.21 -36.87 8.49
N ILE A 402 -10.91 -35.74 8.42
CA ILE A 402 -12.00 -35.52 7.48
C ILE A 402 -11.40 -34.91 6.23
N GLU A 403 -11.17 -35.78 5.26
CA GLU A 403 -10.81 -35.43 3.89
C GLU A 403 -12.10 -35.21 3.08
N GLN A 404 -12.04 -34.34 2.07
CA GLN A 404 -13.18 -34.13 1.20
C GLN A 404 -13.47 -35.43 0.41
N LYS A 405 -14.73 -35.86 0.38
CA LYS A 405 -15.21 -36.87 -0.58
C LYS A 405 -15.87 -36.19 -1.77
#